data_AF-A0A087AEL3-F1
#
_entry.id   AF-A0A087AEL3-F1
#
_cell.length_a   1.000
_cell.length_b   1.000
_cell.length_c   1.000
_cell.angle_alpha   90.00
_cell.angle_beta   90.00
_cell.angle_gamma   90.00
#
_symmetry.space_group_name_H-M   'P 1'
#
loop_
_entity.id
_entity.type
_entity.pdbx_description
1 polymer ?
#
loop_
_entity_poly.entity_id
_entity_poly.type
_entity_poly.pdbx_seq_one_letter_code
_entity_poly.pdbx_strand_id
1 'polypeptide(L)'
;MNASTQLTKGSTTSERSSRMAVTRDERSGLPIMLVQAILVAAALCIGELISAPIYTTLQPGVFPLLPWAAVAMLLSVAFAYVVGFALLWCAESFAYRLNAKIQPLIYAIIGAIAFAVWTVWVVLGIMNSILVRVGEPALTSQATTTAAINGAVLGLCAFFVAVTITPRLAKYRIAAIIIGVVTVLLAVLGGMVLASMMAAVA
;
A
#
# COMPACT_ATOMS: atom_id res chain seq x y z
N MET A 1 17.98 55.82 26.35
CA MET A 1 18.64 55.80 25.02
C MET A 1 19.72 54.74 25.09
N ASN A 2 19.43 53.52 24.62
CA ASN A 2 19.92 52.91 23.36
C ASN A 2 21.46 52.79 23.30
N ALA A 3 22.11 51.74 22.79
CA ALA A 3 21.78 50.40 22.34
C ALA A 3 23.13 49.77 21.88
N SER A 4 23.18 48.44 21.78
CA SER A 4 24.06 47.68 20.86
C SER A 4 25.55 47.54 21.19
N THR A 5 25.99 46.33 21.54
CA THR A 5 26.98 45.58 20.74
C THR A 5 26.80 44.08 21.01
N GLN A 6 26.44 43.39 19.93
CA GLN A 6 26.24 41.96 19.75
C GLN A 6 27.58 41.19 19.69
N LEU A 7 27.47 39.85 19.61
CA LEU A 7 28.44 38.85 19.11
C LEU A 7 29.47 38.35 20.16
N THR A 8 29.68 37.04 20.40
CA THR A 8 29.52 35.86 19.53
C THR A 8 29.59 34.57 20.37
N LYS A 9 29.04 33.48 19.81
CA LYS A 9 29.54 32.08 19.89
C LYS A 9 28.75 31.15 20.82
N GLY A 10 27.69 30.55 20.28
CA GLY A 10 27.04 29.41 20.94
C GLY A 10 25.88 28.71 20.23
N SER A 11 25.53 29.05 18.97
CA SER A 11 24.24 28.61 18.38
C SER A 11 24.32 27.72 17.14
N THR A 12 25.46 27.11 16.80
CA THR A 12 25.59 26.35 15.54
C THR A 12 25.43 24.83 15.65
N THR A 13 25.26 24.25 16.85
CA THR A 13 25.12 22.78 16.99
C THR A 13 23.68 22.32 17.22
N SER A 14 22.81 23.17 17.78
CA SER A 14 21.43 22.78 18.16
C SER A 14 20.45 22.74 16.97
N GLU A 15 20.59 23.66 16.00
CA GLU A 15 19.65 23.74 14.86
C GLU A 15 19.79 22.60 13.84
N ARG A 16 20.94 21.92 13.77
CA ARG A 16 21.14 20.83 12.79
C ARG A 16 20.45 19.53 13.23
N SER A 17 20.25 19.33 14.53
CA SER A 17 19.58 18.14 15.07
C SER A 17 18.05 18.18 14.92
N SER A 18 17.46 19.36 14.70
CA SER A 18 16.01 19.54 14.60
C SER A 18 15.44 19.18 13.22
N ARG A 19 16.26 19.19 12.16
CA ARG A 19 15.80 18.91 10.78
C ARG A 19 15.73 17.42 10.41
N MET A 20 16.13 16.53 11.31
CA MET A 20 16.02 15.07 11.15
C MET A 20 15.05 14.44 12.17
N ALA A 21 14.20 15.25 12.80
CA ALA A 21 13.16 14.73 13.67
C ALA A 21 12.10 14.04 12.80
N VAL A 22 12.27 12.74 12.57
CA VAL A 22 11.18 11.84 12.22
C VAL A 22 10.08 12.10 13.24
N THR A 23 8.91 12.56 12.79
CA THR A 23 7.75 12.84 13.64
C THR A 23 7.27 11.53 14.27
N ARG A 24 7.89 11.15 15.38
CA ARG A 24 7.44 10.06 16.24
C ARG A 24 6.33 10.62 17.10
N ASP A 25 5.21 9.91 17.17
CA ASP A 25 4.18 10.23 18.14
C ASP A 25 4.80 10.09 19.55
N GLU A 26 4.85 11.21 20.30
CA GLU A 26 5.58 11.35 21.57
C GLU A 26 5.07 10.38 22.66
N ARG A 27 3.95 9.69 22.44
CA ARG A 27 3.43 8.65 23.35
C ARG A 27 3.76 7.21 22.96
N SER A 28 4.16 6.93 21.72
CA SER A 28 4.17 5.56 21.19
C SER A 28 5.47 5.12 20.51
N GLY A 29 6.33 6.04 20.05
CA GLY A 29 7.68 5.72 19.52
C GLY A 29 7.72 4.98 18.18
N LEU A 30 6.57 4.55 17.64
CA LEU A 30 6.45 3.93 16.31
C LEU A 30 6.40 5.01 15.22
N PRO A 31 7.09 4.83 14.08
CA PRO A 31 7.02 5.78 12.97
C PRO A 31 5.62 5.76 12.36
N ILE A 32 4.96 6.91 12.32
CA ILE A 32 3.57 7.07 11.85
C ILE A 32 3.37 6.55 10.41
N MET A 33 4.40 6.69 9.57
CA MET A 33 4.43 6.18 8.20
C MET A 33 4.31 4.65 8.11
N LEU A 34 4.91 3.92 9.06
CA LEU A 34 4.81 2.46 9.10
C LEU A 34 3.38 2.02 9.41
N VAL A 35 2.72 2.69 10.36
CA VAL A 35 1.33 2.42 10.71
C VAL A 35 0.42 2.68 9.52
N GLN A 36 0.68 3.76 8.77
CA GLN A 36 -0.06 4.07 7.56
C GLN A 36 0.12 3.01 6.47
N ALA A 37 1.35 2.52 6.26
CA ALA A 37 1.62 1.44 5.30
C ALA A 37 0.93 0.12 5.68
N ILE A 38 0.93 -0.24 6.97
CA ILE A 38 0.20 -1.42 7.48
C ILE A 38 -1.31 -1.28 7.24
N LEU A 39 -1.87 -0.08 7.44
CA LEU A 39 -3.27 0.18 7.16
C LEU A 39 -3.61 0.08 5.68
N VAL A 40 -2.75 0.59 4.79
CA VAL A 40 -2.92 0.42 3.34
C VAL A 40 -2.90 -1.07 2.98
N ALA A 41 -1.94 -1.83 3.52
CA ALA A 41 -1.85 -3.28 3.29
C ALA A 41 -3.11 -4.01 3.74
N ALA A 42 -3.61 -3.72 4.95
CA ALA A 42 -4.81 -4.34 5.48
C ALA A 42 -6.07 -3.97 4.68
N ALA A 43 -6.23 -2.69 4.32
CA ALA A 43 -7.37 -2.23 3.54
C ALA A 43 -7.38 -2.84 2.13
N LEU A 44 -6.22 -2.92 1.48
CA LEU A 44 -6.10 -3.58 0.18
C LEU A 44 -6.29 -5.10 0.28
N CYS A 45 -5.83 -5.75 1.35
CA CYS A 45 -6.10 -7.19 1.57
C CYS A 45 -7.60 -7.49 1.63
N ILE A 46 -8.35 -6.68 2.39
CA ILE A 46 -9.81 -6.82 2.48
C ILE A 46 -10.45 -6.51 1.13
N GLY A 47 -9.95 -5.47 0.44
CA GLY A 47 -10.38 -5.10 -0.90
C GLY A 47 -10.19 -6.21 -1.94
N GLU A 48 -9.04 -6.86 -1.94
CA GLU A 48 -8.73 -8.00 -2.81
C GLU A 48 -9.54 -9.25 -2.46
N LEU A 49 -9.81 -9.49 -1.17
CA LEU A 49 -10.67 -10.60 -0.77
C LEU A 49 -12.11 -10.41 -1.29
N ILE A 50 -12.62 -9.18 -1.26
CA ILE A 50 -13.95 -8.84 -1.77
C ILE A 50 -13.97 -8.82 -3.31
N SER A 51 -12.87 -8.40 -3.95
CA SER A 51 -12.77 -8.30 -5.41
C SER A 51 -12.34 -9.61 -6.09
N ALA A 52 -11.88 -10.62 -5.34
CA ALA A 52 -11.49 -11.93 -5.85
C ALA A 52 -12.50 -12.56 -6.83
N PRO A 53 -13.83 -12.48 -6.61
CA PRO A 53 -14.81 -12.99 -7.56
C PRO A 53 -14.72 -12.32 -8.94
N ILE A 54 -14.39 -11.03 -9.01
CA ILE A 54 -14.26 -10.28 -10.28
C ILE A 54 -13.18 -10.94 -11.15
N TYR A 55 -12.04 -11.30 -10.57
CA TYR A 55 -10.97 -11.97 -11.31
C TYR A 55 -11.36 -13.38 -11.78
N THR A 56 -12.16 -14.12 -11.00
CA THR A 56 -12.66 -15.44 -11.45
C THR A 56 -13.68 -15.35 -12.58
N THR A 57 -14.35 -14.21 -12.75
CA THR A 57 -15.20 -13.96 -13.93
C THR A 57 -14.41 -13.60 -15.19
N LEU A 58 -13.14 -13.18 -15.05
CA LEU A 58 -12.30 -12.86 -16.19
C LEU A 58 -11.86 -14.12 -16.95
N GLN A 59 -11.55 -15.21 -16.24
CA GLN A 59 -11.26 -16.52 -16.83
C GLN A 59 -11.89 -17.64 -15.99
N PRO A 60 -13.18 -17.97 -16.23
CA PRO A 60 -13.88 -18.97 -15.43
C PRO A 60 -13.27 -20.36 -15.65
N GLY A 61 -12.97 -21.06 -14.55
CA GLY A 61 -12.50 -22.46 -14.56
C GLY A 61 -10.99 -22.66 -14.48
N VAL A 62 -10.17 -21.61 -14.68
CA VAL A 62 -8.70 -21.72 -14.62
C VAL A 62 -8.14 -21.40 -13.23
N PHE A 63 -8.77 -20.46 -12.52
CA PHE A 63 -8.33 -20.01 -11.20
C PHE A 63 -9.40 -20.31 -10.15
N PRO A 64 -9.15 -21.24 -9.20
CA PRO A 64 -10.06 -21.44 -8.09
C PRO A 64 -10.08 -20.18 -7.20
N LEU A 65 -11.26 -19.77 -6.75
CA LEU A 65 -11.50 -18.48 -6.06
C LEU A 65 -10.58 -18.30 -4.85
N LEU A 66 -10.44 -19.34 -4.03
CA LEU A 66 -9.71 -19.27 -2.75
C LEU A 66 -8.18 -19.16 -2.94
N PRO A 67 -7.52 -19.98 -3.78
CA PRO A 67 -6.13 -19.77 -4.17
C PRO A 67 -5.84 -18.39 -4.76
N TRP A 68 -6.69 -17.92 -5.70
CA TRP A 68 -6.47 -16.62 -6.32
C TRP A 68 -6.58 -15.47 -5.32
N ALA A 69 -7.59 -15.51 -4.42
CA ALA A 69 -7.72 -14.52 -3.36
C ALA A 69 -6.46 -14.44 -2.48
N ALA A 70 -5.85 -15.59 -2.14
CA ALA A 70 -4.61 -15.61 -1.37
C ALA A 70 -3.43 -14.97 -2.12
N VAL A 71 -3.30 -15.23 -3.44
CA VAL A 71 -2.29 -14.59 -4.28
C VAL A 71 -2.53 -13.09 -4.42
N ALA A 72 -3.78 -12.66 -4.61
CA ALA A 72 -4.14 -11.25 -4.70
C ALA A 72 -3.81 -10.50 -3.40
N MET A 73 -4.07 -11.11 -2.24
CA MET A 73 -3.67 -10.58 -0.94
C MET A 73 -2.14 -10.45 -0.79
N LEU A 74 -1.37 -11.46 -1.23
CA LEU A 74 0.11 -11.35 -1.30
C LEU A 74 0.54 -10.13 -2.14
N LEU A 75 0.00 -9.98 -3.36
CA LEU A 75 0.39 -8.91 -4.28
C LEU A 75 0.00 -7.52 -3.75
N SER A 76 -1.12 -7.44 -3.06
CA SER A 76 -1.57 -6.26 -2.33
C SER A 76 -0.60 -5.88 -1.20
N VAL A 77 -0.16 -6.85 -0.39
CA VAL A 77 0.80 -6.62 0.70
C VAL A 77 2.17 -6.22 0.13
N ALA A 78 2.62 -6.89 -0.92
CA ALA A 78 3.86 -6.55 -1.61
C ALA A 78 3.83 -5.12 -2.16
N PHE A 79 2.70 -4.72 -2.78
CA PHE A 79 2.50 -3.35 -3.20
C PHE A 79 2.61 -2.37 -2.03
N ALA A 80 1.88 -2.61 -0.94
CA ALA A 80 1.82 -1.69 0.19
C ALA A 80 3.20 -1.45 0.82
N TYR A 81 4.03 -2.49 0.94
CA TYR A 81 5.37 -2.36 1.52
C TYR A 81 6.43 -1.83 0.54
N VAL A 82 6.32 -2.11 -0.76
CA VAL A 82 7.32 -1.66 -1.75
C VAL A 82 6.94 -0.28 -2.33
N VAL A 83 5.80 -0.21 -3.00
CA VAL A 83 5.35 0.99 -3.70
C VAL A 83 4.56 1.91 -2.77
N GLY A 84 3.66 1.35 -1.97
CA GLY A 84 2.83 2.09 -1.02
C GLY A 84 3.69 2.88 -0.03
N PHE A 85 4.72 2.26 0.55
CA PHE A 85 5.64 2.94 1.45
C PHE A 85 6.37 4.12 0.78
N ALA A 86 6.87 3.93 -0.44
CA ALA A 86 7.52 4.99 -1.21
C ALA A 86 6.54 6.14 -1.53
N LEU A 87 5.30 5.83 -1.90
CA LEU A 87 4.27 6.83 -2.19
C LEU A 87 3.84 7.59 -0.94
N LEU A 88 3.72 6.91 0.20
CA LEU A 88 3.44 7.55 1.48
C LEU A 88 4.56 8.52 1.88
N TRP A 89 5.81 8.16 1.63
CA TRP A 89 6.96 9.06 1.82
C TRP A 89 6.91 10.29 0.90
N CYS A 90 6.65 10.06 -0.39
CA CYS A 90 6.49 11.13 -1.38
C CYS A 90 5.31 12.04 -1.03
N ALA A 91 4.20 11.46 -0.59
CA ALA A 91 2.99 12.18 -0.24
C ALA A 91 3.19 12.98 1.05
N GLU A 92 3.93 12.47 2.04
CA GLU A 92 4.28 13.27 3.24
C GLU A 92 5.15 14.47 2.87
N SER A 93 6.14 14.25 2.01
CA SER A 93 7.00 15.32 1.48
C SER A 93 6.19 16.41 0.76
N PHE A 94 5.11 16.02 0.06
CA PHE A 94 4.18 16.93 -0.59
C PHE A 94 3.20 17.58 0.39
N ALA A 95 2.76 16.86 1.42
CA ALA A 95 1.81 17.33 2.43
C ALA A 95 2.35 18.55 3.19
N TYR A 96 3.66 18.66 3.40
CA TYR A 96 4.31 19.87 3.95
C TYR A 96 4.02 21.14 3.15
N ARG A 97 3.68 21.02 1.86
CA ARG A 97 3.39 22.15 0.96
C ARG A 97 1.90 22.35 0.70
N LEU A 98 1.01 21.53 1.29
CA LEU A 98 -0.41 21.47 0.95
C LEU A 98 -1.33 21.76 2.13
N ASN A 99 -2.46 22.40 1.85
CA ASN A 99 -3.52 22.65 2.83
C ASN A 99 -4.10 21.33 3.39
N ALA A 100 -4.26 21.26 4.71
CA ALA A 100 -4.71 20.07 5.45
C ALA A 100 -6.05 19.46 4.96
N LYS A 101 -6.92 20.26 4.33
CA LYS A 101 -8.20 19.78 3.77
C LYS A 101 -8.07 18.98 2.47
N ILE A 102 -7.04 19.23 1.66
CA ILE A 102 -6.86 18.60 0.34
C ILE A 102 -5.93 17.37 0.42
N GLN A 103 -5.12 17.28 1.48
CA GLN A 103 -4.21 16.15 1.74
C GLN A 103 -4.88 14.77 1.55
N PRO A 104 -6.03 14.42 2.16
CA PRO A 104 -6.62 13.09 2.00
C PRO A 104 -7.04 12.78 0.55
N LEU A 105 -7.46 13.78 -0.22
CA LEU A 105 -7.84 13.62 -1.62
C LEU A 105 -6.61 13.27 -2.48
N ILE A 106 -5.50 13.98 -2.28
CA ILE A 106 -4.27 13.75 -3.05
C ILE A 106 -3.70 12.36 -2.77
N TYR A 107 -3.68 11.93 -1.51
CA TYR A 107 -3.26 10.58 -1.16
C TYR A 107 -4.14 9.52 -1.82
N ALA A 108 -5.47 9.74 -1.85
CA ALA A 108 -6.40 8.81 -2.49
C ALA A 108 -6.18 8.73 -4.01
N ILE A 109 -5.95 9.85 -4.70
CA ILE A 109 -5.67 9.87 -6.14
C ILE A 109 -4.35 9.18 -6.47
N ILE A 110 -3.29 9.46 -5.70
CA ILE A 110 -1.98 8.80 -5.86
C ILE A 110 -2.14 7.28 -5.67
N GLY A 111 -2.86 6.86 -4.64
CA GLY A 111 -3.17 5.46 -4.38
C GLY A 111 -3.94 4.79 -5.52
N ALA A 112 -4.96 5.48 -6.05
CA ALA A 112 -5.77 4.99 -7.16
C ALA A 112 -4.92 4.72 -8.41
N ILE A 113 -4.12 5.69 -8.83
CA ILE A 113 -3.27 5.56 -10.02
C ILE A 113 -2.22 4.46 -9.81
N ALA A 114 -1.55 4.47 -8.66
CA ALA A 114 -0.50 3.52 -8.38
C ALA A 114 -1.01 2.07 -8.32
N PHE A 115 -2.15 1.83 -7.67
CA PHE A 115 -2.70 0.48 -7.58
C PHE A 115 -3.34 0.03 -8.90
N ALA A 116 -3.88 0.94 -9.71
CA ALA A 116 -4.30 0.63 -11.08
C ALA A 116 -3.13 0.17 -11.96
N VAL A 117 -2.02 0.91 -11.94
CA VAL A 117 -0.79 0.53 -12.65
C VAL A 117 -0.25 -0.79 -12.11
N TRP A 118 -0.19 -0.97 -10.79
CA TRP A 118 0.23 -2.23 -10.18
C TRP A 118 -0.63 -3.41 -10.61
N THR A 119 -1.94 -3.22 -10.68
CA THR A 119 -2.88 -4.27 -11.11
C THR A 119 -2.61 -4.65 -12.56
N VAL A 120 -2.52 -3.67 -13.46
CA VAL A 120 -2.30 -3.94 -14.88
C VAL A 120 -0.95 -4.61 -15.14
N TRP A 121 0.12 -4.12 -14.51
CA TRP A 121 1.47 -4.57 -14.81
C TRP A 121 1.88 -5.83 -14.05
N VAL A 122 1.57 -5.90 -12.76
CA VAL A 122 2.04 -6.99 -11.89
C VAL A 122 0.97 -8.06 -11.72
N VAL A 123 -0.24 -7.70 -11.31
CA VAL A 123 -1.30 -8.69 -11.04
C VAL A 123 -1.71 -9.42 -12.31
N LEU A 124 -2.04 -8.69 -13.38
CA LEU A 124 -2.36 -9.31 -14.66
C LEU A 124 -1.14 -9.90 -15.35
N GLY A 125 0.06 -9.36 -15.11
CA GLY A 125 1.31 -9.96 -15.59
C GLY A 125 1.51 -11.38 -15.07
N ILE A 126 1.31 -11.58 -13.76
CA ILE A 126 1.36 -12.91 -13.13
C ILE A 126 0.23 -13.79 -13.66
N MET A 127 -0.99 -13.26 -13.78
CA MET A 127 -2.13 -14.02 -14.31
C MET A 127 -1.88 -14.51 -15.73
N ASN A 128 -1.41 -13.64 -16.62
CA ASN A 128 -1.02 -13.98 -17.99
C ASN A 128 0.12 -15.00 -18.03
N SER A 129 1.09 -14.91 -17.13
CA SER A 129 2.19 -15.88 -17.05
C SER A 129 1.71 -17.30 -16.72
N ILE A 130 0.63 -17.43 -15.95
CA ILE A 130 0.00 -18.72 -15.63
C ILE A 130 -0.87 -19.18 -16.79
N LEU A 131 -1.71 -18.30 -17.34
CA LEU A 131 -2.62 -18.60 -18.47
C LEU A 131 -1.87 -19.17 -19.67
N VAL A 132 -0.79 -18.52 -20.08
CA VAL A 132 0.02 -18.96 -21.23
C VAL A 132 0.64 -20.34 -20.98
N ARG A 133 1.01 -20.68 -19.75
CA ARG A 133 1.56 -22.00 -19.41
C ARG A 133 0.50 -23.09 -19.38
N VAL A 134 -0.74 -22.76 -19.04
CA VAL A 134 -1.88 -23.70 -19.07
C VAL A 134 -2.43 -23.89 -20.50
N GLY A 135 -1.93 -23.13 -21.48
CA GLY A 135 -2.36 -23.19 -22.88
C GLY A 135 -3.58 -22.32 -23.20
N GLU A 136 -3.97 -21.46 -22.27
CA GLU A 136 -5.08 -20.51 -22.44
C GLU A 136 -4.59 -19.20 -23.08
N PRO A 137 -5.44 -18.52 -23.87
CA PRO A 137 -5.08 -17.23 -24.45
C PRO A 137 -4.87 -16.17 -23.36
N ALA A 138 -4.01 -15.21 -23.67
CA ALA A 138 -3.81 -14.03 -22.82
C ALA A 138 -5.11 -13.24 -22.65
N LEU A 139 -5.19 -12.49 -21.55
CA LEU A 139 -6.37 -11.70 -21.23
C LEU A 139 -6.70 -10.67 -22.30
N THR A 140 -8.00 -10.47 -22.53
CA THR A 140 -8.50 -9.46 -23.46
C THR A 140 -8.26 -8.04 -22.92
N SER A 141 -8.23 -7.06 -23.82
CA SER A 141 -8.13 -5.64 -23.46
C SER A 141 -9.30 -5.18 -22.57
N GLN A 142 -10.48 -5.79 -22.73
CA GLN A 142 -11.65 -5.52 -21.90
C GLN A 142 -11.46 -6.03 -20.47
N ALA A 143 -10.99 -7.28 -20.29
CA ALA A 143 -10.67 -7.84 -18.99
C ALA A 143 -9.58 -7.02 -18.26
N THR A 144 -8.59 -6.56 -19.03
CA THR A 144 -7.50 -5.70 -18.52
C THR A 144 -8.04 -4.36 -18.01
N THR A 145 -8.98 -3.76 -18.73
CA THR A 145 -9.62 -2.49 -18.34
C THR A 145 -10.47 -2.66 -17.09
N THR A 146 -11.26 -3.74 -16.99
CA THR A 146 -12.07 -4.03 -15.80
C THR A 146 -11.20 -4.22 -14.56
N ALA A 147 -10.10 -4.98 -14.67
CA ALA A 147 -9.15 -5.14 -13.58
C ALA A 147 -8.44 -3.83 -13.20
N ALA A 148 -8.08 -3.00 -14.18
CA ALA A 148 -7.48 -1.69 -13.92
C ALA A 148 -8.41 -0.77 -13.11
N ILE A 149 -9.70 -0.75 -13.45
CA ILE A 149 -10.72 0.04 -12.73
C ILE A 149 -10.91 -0.51 -11.31
N ASN A 150 -10.98 -1.84 -11.14
CA ASN A 150 -11.03 -2.46 -9.81
C ASN A 150 -9.83 -2.03 -8.96
N GLY A 151 -8.62 -2.14 -9.50
CA GLY A 151 -7.40 -1.67 -8.85
C GLY A 151 -7.45 -0.17 -8.52
N ALA A 152 -7.94 0.67 -9.42
CA ALA A 152 -8.07 2.10 -9.14
C ALA A 152 -8.98 2.37 -7.92
N VAL A 153 -10.13 1.69 -7.84
CA VAL A 153 -11.08 1.85 -6.74
C VAL A 153 -10.49 1.33 -5.43
N LEU A 154 -9.83 0.17 -5.44
CA LEU A 154 -9.18 -0.38 -4.25
C LEU A 154 -8.06 0.51 -3.74
N GLY A 155 -7.22 1.03 -4.63
CA GLY A 155 -6.16 1.99 -4.31
C GLY A 155 -6.71 3.29 -3.71
N LEU A 156 -7.81 3.81 -4.29
CA LEU A 156 -8.49 5.00 -3.78
C LEU A 156 -9.00 4.78 -2.35
N CYS A 157 -9.75 3.70 -2.14
CA CYS A 157 -10.33 3.36 -0.85
C CYS A 157 -9.25 3.12 0.21
N ALA A 158 -8.20 2.36 -0.12
CA ALA A 158 -7.16 2.01 0.84
C ALA A 158 -6.36 3.23 1.31
N PHE A 159 -5.95 4.12 0.40
CA PHE A 159 -5.21 5.32 0.78
C PHE A 159 -6.08 6.33 1.52
N PHE A 160 -7.37 6.43 1.16
CA PHE A 160 -8.32 7.27 1.90
C PHE A 160 -8.54 6.78 3.33
N VAL A 161 -8.76 5.47 3.50
CA VAL A 161 -8.91 4.82 4.81
C VAL A 161 -7.62 4.94 5.63
N ALA A 162 -6.47 4.76 5.01
CA ALA A 162 -5.18 4.89 5.70
C ALA A 162 -5.01 6.30 6.27
N VAL A 163 -5.22 7.36 5.48
CA VAL A 163 -5.07 8.75 5.98
C VAL A 163 -6.08 9.08 7.08
N THR A 164 -7.31 8.59 6.99
CA THR A 164 -8.37 8.89 7.98
C THR A 164 -8.20 8.12 9.30
N ILE A 165 -7.73 6.87 9.26
CA ILE A 165 -7.64 5.99 10.43
C ILE A 165 -6.28 6.08 11.13
N THR A 166 -5.19 6.39 10.41
CA THR A 166 -3.83 6.50 10.97
C THR A 166 -3.74 7.27 12.30
N PRO A 167 -4.31 8.49 12.47
CA PRO A 167 -4.21 9.22 13.73
C PRO A 167 -4.97 8.58 14.90
N ARG A 168 -5.95 7.71 14.62
CA ARG A 168 -6.68 6.94 15.65
C ARG A 168 -5.95 5.66 16.00
N LEU A 169 -5.38 4.97 15.01
CA LEU A 169 -4.68 3.71 15.22
C LEU A 169 -3.29 3.89 15.83
N ALA A 170 -2.63 5.03 15.62
CA ALA A 170 -1.35 5.37 16.25
C ALA A 170 -1.41 5.30 17.79
N LYS A 171 -2.60 5.50 18.38
CA LYS A 171 -2.82 5.38 19.83
C LYS A 171 -2.84 3.93 20.33
N TYR A 172 -3.06 2.96 19.45
CA TYR A 172 -3.20 1.53 19.78
C TYR A 172 -2.11 0.69 19.12
N ARG A 173 -0.85 0.87 19.59
CA ARG A 173 0.35 0.21 19.04
C ARG A 173 0.22 -1.31 18.87
N ILE A 174 -0.39 -1.98 19.85
CA ILE A 174 -0.51 -3.44 19.86
C ILE A 174 -1.42 -3.87 18.71
N ALA A 175 -2.52 -3.15 18.48
CA ALA A 175 -3.42 -3.43 17.36
C ALA A 175 -2.69 -3.22 16.02
N ALA A 176 -1.92 -2.14 15.85
CA ALA A 176 -1.15 -1.91 14.63
C ALA A 176 -0.11 -3.02 14.37
N ILE A 177 0.60 -3.47 15.41
CA ILE A 177 1.56 -4.58 15.30
C ILE A 177 0.85 -5.89 14.94
N ILE A 178 -0.26 -6.20 15.61
CA ILE A 178 -1.05 -7.41 15.31
C ILE A 178 -1.53 -7.38 13.85
N ILE A 179 -2.08 -6.26 13.38
CA ILE A 179 -2.51 -6.11 11.99
C ILE A 179 -1.33 -6.33 11.04
N GLY A 180 -0.17 -5.73 11.33
CA GLY A 180 1.05 -5.91 10.52
C GLY A 180 1.53 -7.36 10.47
N VAL A 181 1.54 -8.05 11.61
CA VAL A 181 1.90 -9.48 11.67
C VAL A 181 0.90 -10.31 10.88
N VAL A 182 -0.39 -10.06 11.02
CA VAL A 182 -1.44 -10.78 10.29
C VAL A 182 -1.28 -10.56 8.78
N THR A 183 -1.04 -9.34 8.30
CA THR A 183 -0.84 -9.08 6.87
C THR A 183 0.40 -9.78 6.32
N VAL A 184 1.48 -9.86 7.10
CA VAL A 184 2.68 -10.59 6.68
C VAL A 184 2.43 -12.10 6.63
N LEU A 185 1.73 -12.67 7.62
CA LEU A 185 1.38 -14.09 7.62
C LEU A 185 0.46 -14.45 6.44
N LEU A 186 -0.52 -13.61 6.12
CA LEU A 186 -1.37 -13.76 4.95
C LEU A 186 -0.57 -13.69 3.65
N ALA A 187 0.42 -12.80 3.56
CA ALA A 187 1.31 -12.74 2.41
C ALA A 187 2.16 -14.00 2.28
N VAL A 188 2.72 -14.54 3.36
CA VAL A 188 3.46 -15.82 3.34
C VAL A 188 2.56 -16.97 2.85
N LEU A 189 1.33 -17.04 3.33
CA LEU A 189 0.33 -18.02 2.86
C LEU A 189 0.05 -17.86 1.36
N GLY A 190 -0.18 -16.63 0.88
CA GLY A 190 -0.37 -16.35 -0.54
C GLY A 190 0.86 -16.71 -1.40
N GLY A 191 2.07 -16.54 -0.86
CA GLY A 191 3.32 -16.92 -1.53
C GLY A 191 3.47 -18.43 -1.68
N MET A 192 3.12 -19.19 -0.63
CA MET A 192 3.08 -20.65 -0.70
C MET A 192 2.06 -21.15 -1.73
N VAL A 193 0.88 -20.52 -1.77
CA VAL A 193 -0.15 -20.82 -2.78
C VAL A 193 0.36 -20.52 -4.18
N LEU A 194 0.95 -19.34 -4.42
CA LEU A 194 1.51 -19.00 -5.73
C LEU A 194 2.59 -19.99 -6.17
N ALA A 195 3.49 -20.39 -5.25
CA ALA A 195 4.51 -21.39 -5.53
C ALA A 195 3.89 -22.74 -5.91
N SER A 196 2.84 -23.18 -5.21
CA SER A 196 2.12 -24.41 -5.56
C SER A 196 1.43 -24.33 -6.93
N MET A 197 0.86 -23.17 -7.29
CA MET A 197 0.24 -22.96 -8.60
C MET A 197 1.29 -22.99 -9.72
N MET A 198 2.44 -22.34 -9.51
CA MET A 198 3.53 -22.34 -10.48
C MET A 198 4.16 -23.73 -10.64
N ALA A 199 4.25 -24.52 -9.57
CA ALA A 199 4.74 -25.90 -9.61
C ALA A 199 3.76 -26.86 -10.29
N ALA A 200 2.45 -26.64 -10.16
CA ALA A 200 1.43 -27.45 -10.83
C ALA A 200 1.32 -27.19 -12.34
N VAL A 201 1.87 -26.06 -12.81
CA VAL A 201 1.80 -25.57 -14.19
C VAL A 201 3.19 -25.61 -14.87
N ALA A 202 4.21 -26.14 -14.19
CA ALA A 202 5.56 -26.37 -14.72
C ALA A 202 5.70 -27.76 -15.32
#